data_AF-R9JK41-F1
#
_entry.id   AF-R9JK41-F1
#
_cell.length_a   1.000
_cell.length_b   1.000
_cell.length_c   1.000
_cell.angle_alpha   90.00
_cell.angle_beta   90.00
_cell.angle_gamma   90.00
#
_symmetry.space_group_name_H-M   'P 1'
#
loop_
_entity.id
_entity.type
_entity.pdbx_description
1 polymer ?
#
loop_
_entity_poly.entity_id
_entity_poly.type
_entity_poly.pdbx_seq_one_letter_code
_entity_poly.pdbx_strand_id
1 'polypeptide(L)'
;MRNDILTNLQKEIYDRCQRETNKFGMGCYDHIVEVVKNGEILAEKYGADKEVVLIAAWLHDIASITDYSLYDLHHIHGAEMAYSILKEYRYDSQKIRMVQECIKNHRGSVNLEKNSLEELCVADADAISHFDSVPGLLYLAYVQKGMGVEAGKEFVKNKLARSFQKLSTESKQYYQNKYEKVMEVLK
;
A
#
# COMPACT_ATOMS: atom_id res chain seq x y z
N MET A 1 -4.21 -21.06 -1.73
CA MET A 1 -3.89 -20.04 -0.72
C MET A 1 -2.81 -20.58 0.21
N ARG A 2 -1.58 -20.09 0.06
CA ARG A 2 -0.41 -20.37 0.90
C ARG A 2 -0.50 -19.57 2.21
N ASN A 3 -1.34 -20.04 3.13
CA ASN A 3 -1.54 -19.40 4.44
C ASN A 3 -0.25 -19.32 5.26
N ASP A 4 0.66 -20.28 5.08
CA ASP A 4 1.99 -20.27 5.68
C ASP A 4 2.80 -19.03 5.27
N ILE A 5 2.72 -18.63 3.99
CA ILE A 5 3.38 -17.41 3.50
C ILE A 5 2.72 -16.19 4.13
N LEU A 6 1.39 -16.08 4.07
CA LEU A 6 0.67 -14.91 4.56
C LEU A 6 0.90 -14.65 6.06
N THR A 7 0.82 -15.68 6.90
CA THR A 7 1.07 -15.54 8.34
C THR A 7 2.52 -15.13 8.63
N ASN A 8 3.48 -15.71 7.92
CA ASN A 8 4.89 -15.35 8.13
C ASN A 8 5.21 -13.95 7.61
N LEU A 9 4.62 -13.52 6.49
CA LEU A 9 4.76 -12.16 5.98
C LEU A 9 4.19 -11.13 6.95
N GLN A 10 3.01 -11.38 7.52
CA GLN A 10 2.45 -10.50 8.54
C GLN A 10 3.42 -10.31 9.71
N LYS A 11 4.01 -11.41 10.22
CA LYS A 11 5.00 -11.35 11.29
C LYS A 11 6.25 -10.59 10.88
N GLU A 12 6.81 -10.89 9.70
CA GLU A 12 8.02 -10.24 9.18
C GLU A 12 7.82 -8.73 9.02
N ILE A 13 6.67 -8.30 8.49
CA ILE A 13 6.33 -6.89 8.31
C ILE A 13 6.13 -6.20 9.67
N TYR A 14 5.45 -6.86 10.61
CA TYR A 14 5.32 -6.36 11.98
C TYR A 14 6.70 -6.14 12.63
N ASP A 15 7.56 -7.15 12.58
CA ASP A 15 8.91 -7.11 13.15
C ASP A 15 9.76 -6.01 12.51
N ARG A 16 9.64 -5.77 11.19
CA ARG A 16 10.33 -4.66 10.50
C ARG A 16 9.81 -3.29 10.92
N CYS A 17 8.50 -3.13 11.02
CA CYS A 17 7.89 -1.86 11.45
C CYS A 17 8.29 -1.46 12.88
N GLN A 18 8.69 -2.43 13.73
CA GLN A 18 9.18 -2.17 15.09
C GLN A 18 10.66 -1.77 15.17
N ARG A 19 11.45 -1.91 14.09
CA ARG A 19 12.88 -1.59 14.10
C ARG A 19 13.12 -0.09 14.17
N GLU A 20 14.20 0.32 14.83
CA GLU A 20 14.63 1.73 14.89
C GLU A 20 14.97 2.33 13.51
N THR A 21 15.23 1.48 12.51
CA THR A 21 15.45 1.88 11.13
C THR A 21 14.17 2.39 10.47
N ASN A 22 12.99 2.00 10.95
CA ASN A 22 11.70 2.49 10.46
C ASN A 22 11.47 3.95 10.90
N LYS A 23 11.60 4.88 9.94
CA LYS A 23 11.35 6.31 10.18
C LYS A 23 9.87 6.70 10.16
N PHE A 24 8.98 5.78 9.77
CA PHE A 24 7.55 6.06 9.66
C PHE A 24 6.77 5.76 10.95
N GLY A 25 7.38 5.05 11.90
CA GLY A 25 6.73 4.59 13.13
C GLY A 25 5.66 3.52 12.85
N MET A 26 4.94 3.09 13.89
CA MET A 26 4.05 1.92 13.77
C MET A 26 2.81 2.15 12.87
N GLY A 27 2.45 3.41 12.59
CA GLY A 27 1.35 3.72 11.68
C GLY A 27 1.55 3.18 10.26
N CYS A 28 2.78 2.87 9.83
CA CYS A 28 3.01 2.19 8.54
C CYS A 28 2.55 0.73 8.55
N TYR A 29 2.60 0.05 9.70
CA TYR A 29 2.03 -1.30 9.82
C TYR A 29 0.52 -1.26 9.67
N ASP A 30 -0.15 -0.32 10.35
CA ASP A 30 -1.59 -0.14 10.24
C ASP A 30 -2.01 0.18 8.80
N HIS A 31 -1.23 1.02 8.09
CA HIS A 31 -1.41 1.25 6.65
C HIS A 31 -1.37 -0.07 5.86
N ILE A 32 -0.30 -0.87 6.01
CA ILE A 32 -0.16 -2.13 5.27
C ILE A 32 -1.32 -3.09 5.58
N VAL A 33 -1.77 -3.16 6.84
CA VAL A 33 -2.94 -3.96 7.24
C VAL A 33 -4.20 -3.51 6.52
N GLU A 34 -4.45 -2.20 6.40
CA GLU A 34 -5.59 -1.67 5.64
C GLU A 34 -5.46 -1.95 4.14
N VAL A 35 -4.25 -1.91 3.57
CA VAL A 35 -4.02 -2.31 2.17
C VAL A 35 -4.35 -3.79 1.95
N VAL A 36 -3.97 -4.67 2.87
CA VAL A 36 -4.27 -6.11 2.79
C VAL A 36 -5.78 -6.34 2.85
N LYS A 37 -6.50 -5.71 3.79
CA LYS A 37 -7.96 -5.82 3.92
C LYS A 37 -8.68 -5.32 2.67
N ASN A 38 -8.31 -4.14 2.18
CA ASN A 38 -8.91 -3.57 0.97
C ASN A 38 -8.56 -4.44 -0.27
N GLY A 39 -7.33 -4.94 -0.36
CA GLY A 39 -6.90 -5.84 -1.43
C GLY A 39 -7.70 -7.14 -1.46
N GLU A 40 -8.02 -7.71 -0.30
CA GLU A 40 -8.90 -8.89 -0.20
C GLU A 40 -10.27 -8.62 -0.80
N ILE A 41 -10.92 -7.53 -0.38
CA ILE A 41 -12.25 -7.14 -0.83
C ILE A 41 -12.26 -6.89 -2.35
N LEU A 42 -11.26 -6.19 -2.86
CA LEU A 42 -11.16 -5.90 -4.30
C LEU A 42 -10.87 -7.16 -5.12
N ALA A 43 -9.99 -8.04 -4.64
CA ALA A 43 -9.69 -9.29 -5.34
C ALA A 43 -10.93 -10.18 -5.46
N GLU A 44 -11.74 -10.28 -4.41
CA GLU A 44 -13.02 -10.99 -4.46
C GLU A 44 -14.00 -10.35 -5.45
N LYS A 45 -14.09 -9.02 -5.42
CA LYS A 45 -15.04 -8.27 -6.24
C LYS A 45 -14.71 -8.31 -7.72
N TYR A 46 -13.42 -8.22 -8.06
CA TYR A 46 -12.95 -8.14 -9.44
C TYR A 46 -12.52 -9.50 -10.00
N GLY A 47 -12.44 -10.54 -9.16
CA GLY A 47 -12.03 -11.88 -9.59
C GLY A 47 -10.53 -12.02 -9.85
N ALA A 48 -9.70 -11.22 -9.17
CA ALA A 48 -8.25 -11.34 -9.22
C ALA A 48 -7.75 -12.56 -8.42
N ASP A 49 -6.53 -13.02 -8.67
CA ASP A 49 -5.87 -14.01 -7.80
C ASP A 49 -5.62 -13.41 -6.42
N LYS A 50 -6.54 -13.70 -5.50
CA LYS A 50 -6.51 -13.23 -4.11
C LYS A 50 -5.18 -13.54 -3.42
N GLU A 51 -4.56 -14.70 -3.68
CA GLU A 51 -3.30 -15.04 -3.02
C GLU A 51 -2.17 -14.10 -3.47
N VAL A 52 -2.11 -13.77 -4.75
CA VAL A 52 -1.14 -12.81 -5.31
C VAL A 52 -1.39 -11.41 -4.74
N VAL A 53 -2.64 -10.96 -4.72
CA VAL A 53 -3.02 -9.62 -4.21
C VAL A 53 -2.63 -9.47 -2.74
N LEU A 54 -2.94 -10.46 -1.89
CA LEU A 54 -2.63 -10.38 -0.46
C LEU A 54 -1.13 -10.40 -0.19
N ILE A 55 -0.36 -11.23 -0.90
CA ILE A 55 1.10 -11.27 -0.77
C ILE A 55 1.71 -9.94 -1.23
N ALA A 56 1.27 -9.40 -2.37
CA ALA A 56 1.73 -8.12 -2.87
C ALA A 56 1.37 -6.97 -1.93
N ALA A 57 0.16 -6.97 -1.36
CA ALA A 57 -0.27 -5.98 -0.38
C ALA A 57 0.59 -5.99 0.88
N TRP A 58 0.97 -7.16 1.40
CA TRP A 58 1.91 -7.24 2.55
C TRP A 58 3.29 -6.68 2.22
N LEU A 59 3.75 -6.84 0.97
CA LEU A 59 5.12 -6.55 0.56
C LEU A 59 5.30 -5.20 -0.14
N HIS A 60 4.23 -4.48 -0.51
CA HIS A 60 4.31 -3.31 -1.40
C HIS A 60 5.28 -2.22 -0.91
N ASP A 61 5.34 -2.00 0.40
CA ASP A 61 6.16 -1.00 1.06
C ASP A 61 7.36 -1.59 1.82
N ILE A 62 7.70 -2.87 1.60
CA ILE A 62 8.73 -3.56 2.39
C ILE A 62 10.09 -2.86 2.34
N ALA A 63 10.46 -2.27 1.20
CA ALA A 63 11.71 -1.52 1.08
C ALA A 63 11.70 -0.26 1.96
N SER A 64 10.60 0.49 1.95
CA SER A 64 10.40 1.71 2.74
C SER A 64 10.59 1.47 4.24
N ILE A 65 10.03 0.37 4.77
CA ILE A 65 10.11 0.02 6.20
C ILE A 65 11.44 -0.67 6.58
N THR A 66 12.23 -1.10 5.59
CA THR A 66 13.51 -1.78 5.82
C THR A 66 14.64 -0.77 5.94
N ASP A 67 14.75 0.13 4.97
CA ASP A 67 15.75 1.18 4.94
C ASP A 67 15.18 2.41 4.24
N TYR A 68 15.19 3.54 4.95
CA TYR A 68 14.71 4.81 4.44
C TYR A 68 15.48 5.28 3.20
N SER A 69 16.74 4.88 3.03
CA SER A 69 17.53 5.19 1.84
C SER A 69 16.92 4.63 0.54
N LEU A 70 16.09 3.59 0.65
CA LEU A 70 15.42 2.93 -0.47
C LEU A 70 14.08 3.59 -0.81
N TYR A 71 13.61 4.55 -0.01
CA TYR A 71 12.26 5.10 -0.11
C TYR A 71 11.92 5.68 -1.48
N ASP A 72 12.85 6.38 -2.13
CA ASP A 72 12.60 7.02 -3.43
C ASP A 72 12.26 6.00 -4.53
N LEU A 73 12.89 4.83 -4.48
CA LEU A 73 12.73 3.71 -5.42
C LEU A 73 12.15 2.45 -4.77
N HIS A 74 11.38 2.60 -3.68
CA HIS A 74 10.90 1.46 -2.87
C HIS A 74 10.10 0.44 -3.67
N HIS A 75 9.35 0.87 -4.69
CA HIS A 75 8.62 -0.01 -5.60
C HIS A 75 9.55 -0.94 -6.41
N ILE A 76 10.75 -0.49 -6.78
CA ILE A 76 11.74 -1.32 -7.49
C ILE A 76 12.42 -2.26 -6.51
N HIS A 77 13.00 -1.72 -5.43
CA HIS A 77 13.70 -2.51 -4.41
C HIS A 77 12.75 -3.48 -3.68
N GLY A 78 11.52 -3.07 -3.43
CA GLY A 78 10.48 -3.89 -2.82
C GLY A 78 10.13 -5.09 -3.69
N ALA A 79 10.09 -4.93 -5.02
CA ALA A 79 9.89 -6.04 -5.94
C ALA A 79 11.10 -7.00 -5.97
N GLU A 80 12.33 -6.50 -5.83
CA GLU A 80 13.54 -7.34 -5.70
C GLU A 80 13.55 -8.13 -4.38
N MET A 81 13.16 -7.48 -3.28
CA MET A 81 13.02 -8.11 -1.97
C MET A 81 11.91 -9.16 -1.97
N ALA A 82 10.76 -8.86 -2.57
CA ALA A 82 9.65 -9.81 -2.69
C ALA A 82 10.07 -11.07 -3.46
N TYR A 83 10.83 -10.93 -4.55
CA TYR A 83 11.38 -12.09 -5.25
C TYR A 83 12.25 -12.96 -4.34
N SER A 84 13.17 -12.34 -3.60
CA SER A 84 14.11 -13.04 -2.73
C SER A 84 13.37 -13.80 -1.63
N ILE A 85 12.44 -13.13 -0.94
CA ILE A 85 11.62 -13.72 0.13
C ILE A 85 10.77 -14.87 -0.40
N LEU A 86 10.03 -14.67 -1.49
CA LEU A 86 9.09 -15.68 -2.00
C LEU A 86 9.81 -16.89 -2.61
N LYS A 87 11.04 -16.71 -3.10
CA LYS A 87 11.89 -17.81 -3.56
C LYS A 87 12.28 -18.75 -2.41
N GLU A 88 12.54 -18.22 -1.22
CA GLU A 88 12.83 -19.03 -0.03
C GLU A 88 11.63 -19.91 0.37
N TYR A 89 10.40 -19.39 0.18
CA TYR A 89 9.16 -20.14 0.37
C TYR A 89 8.85 -21.15 -0.76
N ARG A 90 9.73 -21.25 -1.76
CA ARG A 90 9.51 -22.03 -3.00
C ARG A 90 8.16 -21.71 -3.63
N TYR A 91 7.80 -20.43 -3.63
CA TYR A 91 6.55 -19.96 -4.22
C TYR A 91 6.58 -20.10 -5.75
N ASP A 92 5.42 -20.22 -6.36
CA ASP A 92 5.32 -20.43 -7.81
C ASP A 92 5.96 -19.26 -8.57
N SER A 93 6.83 -19.58 -9.52
CA SER A 93 7.63 -18.57 -10.23
C SER A 93 6.81 -17.60 -11.07
N GLN A 94 5.65 -18.01 -11.59
CA GLN A 94 4.75 -17.14 -12.34
C GLN A 94 4.05 -16.19 -11.37
N LYS A 95 3.57 -16.70 -10.23
CA LYS A 95 2.97 -15.86 -9.18
C LYS A 95 3.97 -14.90 -8.54
N ILE A 96 5.24 -15.28 -8.36
CA ILE A 96 6.30 -14.35 -7.93
C ILE A 96 6.38 -13.17 -8.90
N ARG A 97 6.39 -13.40 -10.21
CA ARG A 97 6.41 -12.32 -11.20
C ARG A 97 5.19 -11.42 -11.08
N MET A 98 3.99 -11.99 -10.90
CA MET A 98 2.76 -11.21 -10.71
C MET A 98 2.86 -10.32 -9.46
N VAL A 99 3.37 -10.85 -8.34
CA VAL A 99 3.61 -10.07 -7.11
C VAL A 99 4.60 -8.93 -7.38
N GLN A 100 5.70 -9.19 -8.09
CA GLN A 100 6.67 -8.16 -8.42
C GLN A 100 6.07 -7.03 -9.26
N GLU A 101 5.25 -7.35 -10.26
CA GLU A 101 4.59 -6.33 -11.08
C GLU A 101 3.56 -5.53 -10.29
N CYS A 102 2.80 -6.17 -9.38
CA CYS A 102 1.94 -5.46 -8.43
C CYS A 102 2.75 -4.44 -7.61
N ILE A 103 3.89 -4.85 -7.05
CA ILE A 103 4.73 -3.97 -6.22
C ILE A 103 5.41 -2.87 -7.05
N LYS A 104 5.90 -3.15 -8.26
CA LYS A 104 6.48 -2.09 -9.12
C LYS A 104 5.44 -1.04 -9.49
N ASN A 105 4.22 -1.50 -9.79
CA ASN A 105 3.20 -0.66 -10.40
C ASN A 105 2.24 -0.03 -9.37
N HIS A 106 2.24 -0.43 -8.09
CA HIS A 106 1.29 0.12 -7.11
C HIS A 106 1.46 1.64 -6.90
N ARG A 107 2.68 2.16 -6.96
CA ARG A 107 2.99 3.54 -6.57
C ARG A 107 2.40 4.55 -7.55
N GLY A 108 1.30 5.19 -7.17
CA GLY A 108 0.60 6.10 -8.08
C GLY A 108 1.27 7.45 -8.37
N SER A 109 2.45 7.78 -7.84
CA SER A 109 3.21 8.95 -8.32
C SER A 109 3.93 8.67 -9.64
N VAL A 110 4.01 7.40 -10.04
CA VAL A 110 4.36 7.00 -11.40
C VAL A 110 3.09 6.45 -12.02
N ASN A 111 2.53 7.14 -13.00
CA ASN A 111 1.29 6.72 -13.63
C ASN A 111 1.57 5.57 -14.61
N LEU A 112 1.77 4.37 -14.07
CA LEU A 112 1.98 3.15 -14.84
C LEU A 112 0.63 2.50 -15.13
N GLU A 113 0.44 2.09 -16.38
CA GLU A 113 -0.72 1.31 -16.80
C GLU A 113 -0.78 -0.01 -16.01
N LYS A 114 -1.97 -0.38 -15.53
CA LYS A 114 -2.20 -1.60 -14.76
C LYS A 114 -2.57 -2.70 -15.73
N ASN A 115 -1.68 -3.68 -15.90
CA ASN A 115 -1.82 -4.68 -16.96
C ASN A 115 -2.57 -5.95 -16.50
N SER A 116 -2.93 -6.01 -15.21
CA SER A 116 -3.62 -7.14 -14.59
C SER A 116 -4.61 -6.67 -13.52
N LEU A 117 -5.56 -7.53 -13.18
CA LEU A 117 -6.52 -7.27 -12.10
C LEU A 117 -5.82 -7.23 -10.74
N GLU A 118 -4.76 -8.02 -10.55
CA GLU A 118 -3.98 -8.03 -9.32
C GLU A 118 -3.26 -6.70 -9.10
N GLU A 119 -2.62 -6.16 -10.14
CA GLU A 119 -2.00 -4.83 -10.09
C GLU A 119 -3.03 -3.75 -9.76
N LEU A 120 -4.21 -3.80 -10.40
CA LEU A 120 -5.31 -2.86 -10.14
C LEU A 120 -5.78 -2.96 -8.68
N CYS A 121 -6.01 -4.18 -8.17
CA CYS A 121 -6.46 -4.39 -6.80
C CYS A 121 -5.46 -3.83 -5.78
N VAL A 122 -4.16 -4.08 -5.95
CA VAL A 122 -3.14 -3.61 -5.01
C VAL A 122 -3.00 -2.09 -5.06
N ALA A 123 -3.00 -1.49 -6.26
CA ALA A 123 -2.90 -0.05 -6.42
C ALA A 123 -4.14 0.69 -5.87
N ASP A 124 -5.34 0.17 -6.12
CA ASP A 124 -6.57 0.73 -5.58
C ASP A 124 -6.60 0.55 -4.05
N ALA A 125 -6.21 -0.61 -3.53
CA ALA A 125 -6.17 -0.86 -2.09
C ALA A 125 -5.23 0.10 -1.34
N ASP A 126 -4.04 0.39 -1.89
CA ASP A 126 -3.12 1.40 -1.37
C ASP A 126 -3.73 2.81 -1.42
N ALA A 127 -4.42 3.15 -2.51
CA ALA A 127 -5.10 4.43 -2.61
C ALA A 127 -6.25 4.56 -1.58
N ILE A 128 -7.01 3.48 -1.34
CA ILE A 128 -8.15 3.45 -0.42
C ILE A 128 -7.72 3.53 1.03
N SER A 129 -6.63 2.86 1.43
CA SER A 129 -6.15 2.85 2.82
C SER A 129 -5.85 4.26 3.35
N HIS A 130 -5.52 5.20 2.47
CA HIS A 130 -5.35 6.60 2.81
C HIS A 130 -6.62 7.26 3.34
N PHE A 131 -7.81 6.83 2.91
CA PHE A 131 -9.09 7.27 3.45
C PHE A 131 -9.40 6.61 4.79
N ASP A 132 -8.90 5.39 5.00
CA ASP A 132 -9.10 4.61 6.23
C ASP A 132 -8.21 5.09 7.38
N SER A 133 -7.05 5.69 7.07
CA SER A 133 -6.06 6.14 8.07
C SER A 133 -5.65 7.60 7.90
N VAL A 134 -6.64 8.51 7.94
CA VAL A 134 -6.41 9.97 7.96
C VAL A 134 -5.47 10.41 9.10
N PRO A 135 -5.58 9.88 10.35
CA PRO A 135 -4.66 10.24 11.42
C PRO A 135 -3.19 9.94 11.10
N GLY A 136 -2.90 8.84 10.40
CA GLY A 136 -1.54 8.51 9.96
C GLY A 136 -0.97 9.55 9.00
N LEU A 137 -1.80 10.07 8.09
CA LEU A 137 -1.40 11.15 7.18
C LEU A 137 -1.17 12.48 7.88
N LEU A 138 -1.98 12.80 8.89
CA LEU A 138 -1.80 13.99 9.72
C LEU A 138 -0.52 13.88 10.56
N TYR A 139 -0.23 12.71 11.12
CA TYR A 139 1.03 12.46 11.83
C TYR A 139 2.24 12.64 10.91
N LEU A 140 2.19 12.09 9.68
CA LEU A 140 3.22 12.30 8.67
C LEU A 140 3.43 13.79 8.36
N ALA A 141 2.34 14.56 8.23
CA ALA A 141 2.43 15.98 7.93
C ALA A 141 3.02 16.79 9.09
N TYR A 142 2.45 16.66 10.29
CA TYR A 142 2.77 17.53 11.42
C TYR A 142 4.03 17.11 12.17
N VAL A 143 4.23 15.79 12.36
CA VAL A 143 5.34 15.27 13.18
C VAL A 143 6.55 14.98 12.30
N GLN A 144 6.38 14.15 11.28
CA GLN A 144 7.53 13.69 10.48
C GLN A 144 8.05 14.77 9.52
N LYS A 145 7.15 15.56 8.93
CA LYS A 145 7.51 16.66 8.01
C LYS A 145 7.59 18.03 8.69
N GLY A 146 7.21 18.14 9.97
CA GLY A 146 7.25 19.40 10.72
C GLY A 146 6.38 20.52 10.13
N MET A 147 5.29 20.17 9.42
CA MET A 147 4.42 21.15 8.78
C MET A 147 3.54 21.85 9.82
N GLY A 148 3.27 23.14 9.62
CA GLY A 148 2.22 23.84 10.36
C GLY A 148 0.82 23.34 10.00
N VAL A 149 -0.18 23.69 10.82
CA VAL A 149 -1.57 23.19 10.70
C VAL A 149 -2.13 23.36 9.27
N GLU A 150 -2.09 24.57 8.71
CA GLU A 150 -2.66 24.83 7.37
C GLU A 150 -1.90 24.10 6.26
N ALA A 151 -0.56 24.14 6.29
CA ALA A 151 0.27 23.45 5.30
C ALA A 151 0.10 21.92 5.37
N GLY A 152 0.00 21.36 6.57
CA GLY A 152 -0.20 19.94 6.77
C GLY A 152 -1.61 19.48 6.38
N LYS A 153 -2.65 20.26 6.70
CA LYS A 153 -4.02 20.03 6.23
C LYS A 153 -4.06 19.98 4.69
N GLU A 154 -3.46 20.95 4.03
CA GLU A 154 -3.41 21.01 2.58
C GLU A 154 -2.56 19.89 1.97
N PHE A 155 -1.46 19.49 2.62
CA PHE A 155 -0.69 18.31 2.23
C PHE A 155 -1.56 17.03 2.26
N VAL A 156 -2.33 16.82 3.34
CA VAL A 156 -3.22 15.65 3.48
C VAL A 156 -4.32 15.69 2.42
N LYS A 157 -5.03 16.81 2.27
CA LYS A 157 -6.07 16.97 1.23
C LYS A 157 -5.54 16.64 -0.17
N ASN A 158 -4.38 17.18 -0.53
CA ASN A 158 -3.76 16.92 -1.82
C ASN A 158 -3.36 15.45 -1.98
N LYS A 159 -2.91 14.79 -0.90
CA LYS A 159 -2.62 13.36 -0.94
C LYS A 159 -3.89 12.53 -1.18
N LEU A 160 -4.97 12.82 -0.45
CA LEU A 160 -6.25 12.13 -0.61
C LEU A 160 -6.88 12.34 -1.99
N ALA A 161 -6.86 13.58 -2.50
CA ALA A 161 -7.36 13.89 -3.83
C ALA A 161 -6.60 13.11 -4.92
N ARG A 162 -5.26 13.03 -4.79
CA ARG A 162 -4.44 12.20 -5.68
C ARG A 162 -4.77 10.72 -5.55
N SER A 163 -4.96 10.19 -4.33
CA SER A 163 -5.36 8.79 -4.13
C SER A 163 -6.70 8.51 -4.81
N PHE A 164 -7.69 9.38 -4.64
CA PHE A 164 -9.01 9.22 -5.26
C PHE A 164 -8.95 9.28 -6.79
N GLN A 165 -8.18 10.22 -7.36
CA GLN A 165 -8.03 10.36 -8.81
C GLN A 165 -7.45 9.10 -9.47
N LYS A 166 -6.63 8.33 -8.76
CA LYS A 166 -5.94 7.14 -9.28
C LYS A 166 -6.79 5.88 -9.26
N LEU A 167 -7.85 5.87 -8.46
CA LEU A 167 -8.73 4.72 -8.38
C LEU A 167 -9.27 4.36 -9.77
N SER A 168 -9.43 3.05 -9.99
CA SER A 168 -10.21 2.54 -11.11
C SER A 168 -11.63 3.14 -11.12
N THR A 169 -12.28 3.13 -12.29
CA THR A 169 -13.62 3.69 -12.46
C THR A 169 -14.61 3.05 -11.48
N GLU A 170 -14.51 1.73 -11.32
CA GLU A 170 -15.32 0.92 -10.43
C GLU A 170 -15.03 1.23 -8.95
N SER A 171 -13.76 1.36 -8.56
CA SER A 171 -13.39 1.74 -7.19
C SER A 171 -13.83 3.17 -6.85
N LYS A 172 -13.73 4.12 -7.79
CA LYS A 172 -14.22 5.50 -7.57
C LYS A 172 -15.69 5.51 -7.19
N GLN A 173 -16.53 4.78 -7.93
CA GLN A 173 -17.96 4.69 -7.64
C GLN A 173 -18.22 4.14 -6.23
N TYR A 174 -17.46 3.13 -5.82
CA TYR A 174 -17.64 2.49 -4.52
C TYR A 174 -17.14 3.34 -3.35
N TYR A 175 -16.04 4.07 -3.53
CA TYR A 175 -15.38 4.84 -2.46
C TYR A 175 -15.67 6.34 -2.48
N GLN A 176 -16.46 6.86 -3.44
CA GLN A 176 -16.83 8.28 -3.55
C GLN A 176 -17.34 8.85 -2.22
N ASN A 177 -18.33 8.20 -1.59
CA ASN A 177 -18.93 8.68 -0.34
C ASN A 177 -17.90 8.72 0.81
N LYS A 178 -17.02 7.71 0.89
CA LYS A 178 -15.95 7.67 1.91
C LYS A 178 -14.98 8.84 1.70
N TYR A 179 -14.54 9.06 0.46
CA TYR A 179 -13.66 10.16 0.10
C TYR A 179 -14.28 11.53 0.45
N GLU A 180 -15.54 11.77 0.08
CA GLU A 180 -16.24 13.03 0.36
C GLU A 180 -16.32 13.33 1.86
N LYS A 181 -16.68 12.33 2.68
CA LYS A 181 -16.75 12.46 4.14
C LYS A 181 -15.39 12.80 4.75
N VAL A 182 -14.33 12.13 4.32
CA VAL A 182 -12.99 12.42 4.80
C VAL A 182 -12.56 13.83 4.43
N MET A 183 -12.82 14.25 3.19
CA MET A 183 -12.49 15.60 2.71
C MET A 183 -13.27 16.68 3.46
N GLU A 184 -14.50 16.39 3.90
CA GLU A 184 -15.30 17.30 4.71
C GLU A 184 -14.70 17.57 6.09
N VAL A 185 -14.13 16.55 6.74
CA VAL A 185 -13.45 16.71 8.04
C VAL A 185 -12.20 17.59 7.94
N LEU A 186 -11.62 17.68 6.74
CA LEU A 186 -10.42 18.49 6.45
C LEU A 186 -10.75 19.89 5.89
N LYS A 187 -12.01 20.33 5.93
CA LYS A 187 -12.39 21.69 5.51
C LYS A 187 -11.86 22.74 6.50
#